data_AF-A0A6P9AZR5-F1
#
_entry.id   AF-A0A6P9AZR5-F1
#
_cell.length_a   1.000
_cell.length_b   1.000
_cell.length_c   1.000
_cell.angle_alpha   90.00
_cell.angle_beta   90.00
_cell.angle_gamma   90.00
#
_symmetry.space_group_name_H-M   'P 1'
#
loop_
_entity.id
_entity.type
_entity.pdbx_description
1 polymer ?
#
loop_
_entity_poly.entity_id
_entity_poly.type
_entity_poly.pdbx_seq_one_letter_code
_entity_poly.pdbx_strand_id
1 'polypeptide(L)'
;MEYAGFDILNWVVFENMTILREKVGWVDPEAPSAAFFSIDPDAIVWANQTKPFSRCVKRCLPGQARKVAEGKRSCCYGCVSCPEGTISNQTGKLLKKSLKQE
;
A
#
# COMPACT_ATOMS: atom_id res chain seq x y z
N MET A 1 20.95 24.79 -4.65
CA MET A 1 20.86 24.26 -6.02
C MET A 1 19.42 23.91 -6.20
N GLU A 2 18.73 24.58 -7.10
CA GLU A 2 17.32 24.35 -7.40
C GLU A 2 17.25 23.10 -8.30
N TYR A 3 16.75 21.98 -7.76
CA TYR A 3 16.51 20.79 -8.55
C TYR A 3 15.17 20.92 -9.26
N ALA A 4 15.18 20.96 -10.60
CA ALA A 4 13.95 20.89 -11.38
C ALA A 4 13.19 19.59 -11.03
N GLY A 5 11.88 19.70 -10.83
CA GLY A 5 11.01 18.56 -10.53
C GLY A 5 10.99 17.49 -11.62
N PHE A 6 10.48 16.31 -11.29
CA PHE A 6 10.37 15.17 -12.20
C PHE A 6 8.92 14.88 -12.55
N ASP A 7 8.67 14.48 -13.79
CA ASP A 7 7.37 13.95 -14.20
C ASP A 7 7.27 12.44 -13.94
N ILE A 8 6.11 12.00 -13.46
CA ILE A 8 5.78 10.58 -13.33
C ILE A 8 5.00 10.17 -14.57
N LEU A 9 5.56 9.24 -15.35
CA LEU A 9 4.99 8.78 -16.61
C LEU A 9 4.44 7.36 -16.46
N ASN A 10 3.23 7.12 -16.94
CA ASN A 10 2.66 5.79 -17.17
C ASN A 10 2.94 5.35 -18.61
N TRP A 11 3.59 4.20 -18.76
CA TRP A 11 3.94 3.65 -20.07
C TRP A 11 2.90 2.59 -20.45
N VAL A 12 1.99 2.98 -21.34
CA VAL A 12 0.93 2.10 -21.83
C VAL A 12 1.43 1.41 -23.10
N VAL A 13 1.63 0.10 -23.00
CA VAL A 13 2.03 -0.72 -24.15
C VAL A 13 0.77 -1.35 -24.74
N PHE A 14 0.48 -1.03 -25.99
CA PHE A 14 -0.64 -1.60 -26.72
C PHE A 14 -0.23 -2.92 -27.40
N GLU A 15 -1.22 -3.73 -27.79
CA GLU A 15 -1.01 -5.02 -28.45
C GLU A 15 -0.19 -4.91 -29.76
N ASN A 16 -0.29 -3.77 -30.45
CA ASN A 16 0.50 -3.46 -31.64
C ASN A 16 1.95 -2.99 -31.33
N MET A 17 2.41 -3.16 -30.08
CA MET A 17 3.72 -2.73 -29.56
C MET A 17 3.95 -1.21 -29.56
N THR A 18 2.93 -0.39 -29.82
CA THR A 18 3.04 1.05 -29.63
C THR A 18 3.06 1.39 -28.14
N ILE A 19 3.80 2.44 -27.79
CA ILE A 19 3.95 2.90 -26.41
C ILE A 19 3.40 4.32 -26.32
N LEU A 20 2.37 4.51 -25.50
CA LEU A 20 1.93 5.83 -25.07
C LEU A 20 2.55 6.15 -23.71
N ARG A 21 3.12 7.35 -23.58
CA ARG A 21 3.68 7.86 -22.33
C ARG A 21 2.76 8.95 -21.82
N GLU A 22 1.95 8.60 -20.85
CA GLU A 22 1.00 9.54 -20.24
C GLU A 22 1.60 10.12 -18.96
N LYS A 23 1.58 11.45 -18.79
CA LYS A 23 1.97 12.06 -17.52
C LYS A 23 0.84 11.87 -16.51
N VAL A 24 1.13 11.15 -15.42
CA VAL A 24 0.16 10.83 -14.36
C VAL A 24 0.47 11.53 -13.05
N GLY A 25 1.56 12.29 -13.00
CA GLY A 25 2.01 12.91 -11.76
C GLY A 25 3.32 13.65 -11.89
N TRP A 26 3.83 14.08 -10.75
CA TRP A 26 5.10 14.79 -10.63
C TRP A 26 5.72 14.59 -9.24
N VAL A 27 7.00 14.88 -9.13
CA VAL A 27 7.81 14.87 -7.90
C VAL A 27 8.53 16.21 -7.80
N ASP A 28 8.46 16.84 -6.64
CA ASP A 28 9.24 18.02 -6.28
C ASP A 28 10.19 17.62 -5.13
N PRO A 29 11.50 17.45 -5.42
CA PRO A 29 12.48 17.08 -4.41
C PRO A 29 12.66 18.09 -3.28
N GLU A 30 12.27 19.34 -3.50
CA GLU A 30 12.46 20.44 -2.55
C GLU A 30 11.20 20.75 -1.74
N ALA A 31 10.06 20.20 -2.15
CA ALA A 31 8.80 20.40 -1.44
C ALA A 31 8.82 19.73 -0.05
N PRO A 32 8.14 20.34 0.95
CA PRO A 32 7.97 19.72 2.26
C PRO A 32 7.24 18.37 2.14
N SER A 33 7.52 17.45 3.07
CA SER A 33 7.19 16.01 2.97
C SER A 33 5.76 15.62 2.50
N ALA A 34 4.75 16.46 2.75
CA ALA A 34 3.37 16.20 2.31
C ALA A 34 3.08 16.59 0.85
N ALA A 35 3.90 17.45 0.25
CA ALA A 35 3.77 17.94 -1.13
C ALA A 35 4.90 17.45 -2.06
N PHE A 36 5.73 16.51 -1.58
CA PHE A 36 6.89 15.98 -2.30
C PHE A 36 6.53 15.34 -3.65
N PHE A 37 5.32 14.80 -3.80
CA PHE A 37 4.85 14.25 -5.06
C PHE A 37 3.33 14.27 -5.16
N SER A 38 2.83 14.19 -6.39
CA SER A 38 1.41 13.98 -6.68
C SER A 38 1.26 12.94 -7.78
N ILE A 39 0.27 12.06 -7.64
CA ILE A 39 -0.12 11.06 -8.63
C ILE A 39 -1.63 11.10 -8.74
N ASP A 40 -2.15 11.27 -9.96
CA ASP A 40 -3.54 11.04 -10.29
C ASP A 40 -3.75 9.53 -10.56
N PRO A 41 -4.42 8.79 -9.65
CA PRO A 41 -4.63 7.37 -9.83
C PRO A 41 -5.61 7.04 -10.97
N ASP A 42 -6.50 7.96 -11.33
CA ASP A 42 -7.52 7.76 -12.36
C ASP A 42 -6.93 7.96 -13.76
N ALA A 43 -5.82 8.69 -13.88
CA ALA A 43 -5.02 8.81 -15.10
C ALA A 43 -4.17 7.56 -15.40
N ILE A 44 -4.03 6.62 -14.46
CA ILE A 44 -3.21 5.42 -14.66
C ILE A 44 -4.02 4.33 -15.38
N VAL A 45 -3.61 4.02 -16.60
CA VAL A 45 -4.07 2.86 -17.35
C VAL A 45 -3.31 1.61 -16.89
N TRP A 46 -4.02 0.69 -16.24
CA TRP A 46 -3.48 -0.62 -15.83
C TRP A 46 -3.66 -1.67 -16.91
N ALA A 47 -2.70 -2.58 -17.06
CA ALA A 47 -2.75 -3.67 -18.05
C ALA A 47 -4.04 -4.51 -17.98
N ASN A 48 -4.53 -4.79 -16.77
CA ASN A 48 -5.76 -5.55 -16.53
C ASN A 48 -6.94 -4.66 -16.12
N GLN A 49 -6.92 -3.37 -16.49
CA GLN A 49 -7.92 -2.34 -16.15
C GLN A 49 -8.16 -2.09 -14.65
N THR A 50 -7.49 -2.84 -13.78
CA THR A 50 -7.59 -2.76 -12.33
C THR A 50 -6.22 -2.60 -11.71
N LYS A 51 -6.16 -1.84 -10.61
CA LYS A 51 -4.92 -1.66 -9.85
C LYS A 51 -4.41 -3.01 -9.33
N PRO A 52 -3.14 -3.37 -9.59
CA PRO A 52 -2.61 -4.65 -9.18
C PRO A 52 -2.49 -4.75 -7.66
N PHE A 53 -2.78 -5.95 -7.15
CA PHE A 53 -2.57 -6.27 -5.74
C PHE A 53 -1.08 -6.56 -5.49
N SER A 54 -0.36 -5.60 -4.91
CA SER A 54 1.08 -5.72 -4.63
C SER A 54 1.39 -5.99 -3.15
N ARG A 55 0.69 -6.96 -2.55
CA ARG A 55 0.95 -7.39 -1.16
C ARG A 55 1.19 -8.90 -1.12
N CYS A 56 2.10 -9.31 -0.25
CA CYS A 56 2.42 -10.72 -0.03
C CYS A 56 1.22 -11.52 0.48
N VAL A 57 0.38 -10.89 1.31
CA VAL A 57 -0.77 -11.51 1.97
C VAL A 57 -1.94 -10.52 2.09
N LYS A 58 -3.17 -11.04 2.17
CA LYS A 58 -4.39 -10.26 2.47
C LYS A 58 -4.31 -9.65 3.88
N ARG A 59 -5.13 -8.63 4.19
CA ARG A 59 -5.19 -8.10 5.57
C ARG A 59 -5.85 -9.14 6.46
N CYS A 60 -5.40 -9.23 7.70
CA CYS A 60 -6.10 -10.00 8.72
C CYS A 60 -7.45 -9.34 9.03
N LEU A 61 -8.45 -10.17 9.29
CA LEU A 61 -9.78 -9.71 9.66
C LEU A 61 -9.80 -9.26 11.13
N PRO A 62 -10.82 -8.49 11.56
CA PRO A 62 -11.02 -8.21 12.97
C PRO A 62 -11.01 -9.49 13.82
N GLY A 63 -10.32 -9.47 14.96
CA GLY A 63 -10.12 -10.67 15.80
C GLY A 63 -8.94 -11.56 15.38
N GLN A 64 -8.18 -11.20 14.33
CA GLN A 64 -6.95 -11.88 13.94
C GLN A 64 -5.71 -10.97 14.05
N ALA A 65 -4.62 -11.51 14.58
CA ALA A 65 -3.33 -10.86 14.68
C ALA A 65 -2.37 -11.31 13.58
N ARG A 66 -1.47 -10.41 13.18
CA ARG A 66 -0.38 -10.74 12.25
C ARG A 66 0.70 -11.55 12.95
N LYS A 67 1.15 -12.64 12.32
CA LYS A 67 2.31 -13.43 12.76
C LYS A 67 3.27 -13.62 11.60
N VAL A 68 4.47 -13.04 11.71
CA VAL A 68 5.54 -13.24 10.72
C VAL A 68 6.21 -14.58 11.03
N ALA A 69 6.31 -15.47 10.05
CA ALA A 69 7.03 -16.73 10.22
C ALA A 69 8.54 -16.47 10.25
N GLU A 70 9.28 -17.29 10.99
CA GLU A 70 10.74 -17.19 11.07
C GLU A 70 11.36 -17.27 9.66
N GLY A 71 12.36 -16.41 9.40
CA GLY A 71 12.98 -16.29 8.08
C GLY A 71 12.15 -15.58 7.00
N LYS A 72 10.92 -15.12 7.27
CA LYS A 72 10.12 -14.32 6.32
C LYS A 72 10.29 -12.81 6.54
N ARG A 73 10.10 -12.03 5.47
CA ARG A 73 10.08 -10.56 5.54
C ARG A 73 8.86 -10.07 6.34
N SER A 74 8.99 -8.93 7.01
CA SER A 74 7.94 -8.36 7.88
C SER A 74 6.59 -8.10 7.19
N CYS A 75 6.58 -7.85 5.88
CA CYS A 75 5.35 -7.66 5.09
C CYS A 75 4.62 -8.96 4.72
N CYS A 76 5.25 -10.12 4.92
CA CYS A 76 4.72 -11.45 4.66
C CYS A 76 4.38 -12.14 5.99
N TYR A 77 3.12 -12.11 6.38
CA TYR A 77 2.64 -12.64 7.66
C TYR A 77 1.43 -13.56 7.48
N GLY A 78 1.26 -14.51 8.39
CA GLY A 78 0.00 -15.23 8.58
C GLY A 78 -0.96 -14.46 9.47
N CYS A 79 -2.24 -14.85 9.45
CA CYS A 79 -3.26 -14.35 10.36
C CYS A 79 -3.63 -15.45 11.36
N VAL A 80 -3.50 -15.17 12.64
CA VAL A 80 -3.83 -16.09 13.74
C VAL A 80 -4.91 -15.47 14.62
N SER A 81 -5.77 -16.29 15.22
CA SER A 81 -6.79 -15.79 16.16
C SER A 81 -6.14 -15.03 17.31
N CYS A 82 -6.77 -13.95 17.75
CA CYS A 82 -6.32 -13.22 18.92
C CYS A 82 -6.35 -14.13 20.16
N PRO A 83 -5.31 -14.10 21.00
CA PRO A 83 -5.36 -14.72 22.33
C PRO A 83 -6.52 -14.16 23.16
N GLU A 84 -6.99 -14.95 24.13
CA GLU A 84 -7.98 -14.48 25.09
C GLU A 84 -7.54 -13.17 25.77
N GLY A 85 -8.50 -12.30 26.06
CA GLY A 85 -8.22 -10.98 26.62
C GLY A 85 -7.63 -9.96 25.64
N THR A 86 -7.47 -10.30 24.35
CA THR A 86 -7.00 -9.36 23.32
C THR A 86 -7.98 -9.22 22.16
N ILE A 87 -7.87 -8.11 21.43
CA ILE A 87 -8.59 -7.85 20.18
C ILE A 87 -7.61 -7.34 19.13
N SER A 88 -7.93 -7.53 17.86
CA SER A 88 -7.22 -6.86 16.78
C SER A 88 -8.22 -6.14 15.87
N ASN A 89 -7.94 -4.87 15.57
CA ASN A 89 -8.68 -4.10 14.58
C ASN A 89 -8.17 -4.45 13.16
N GLN A 90 -8.73 -3.84 12.11
CA GLN A 90 -8.40 -4.09 10.69
C GLN A 90 -6.90 -3.93 10.34
N THR A 91 -6.11 -3.27 11.20
CA THR A 91 -4.65 -3.16 11.07
C THR A 91 -3.90 -4.42 11.51
N GLY A 92 -4.54 -5.41 12.12
CA GLY A 92 -3.89 -6.66 12.56
C GLY A 92 -2.95 -6.48 13.77
N LYS A 93 -3.02 -5.31 14.44
CA LYS A 93 -2.29 -5.01 15.68
C LYS A 93 -3.12 -5.49 16.88
N LEU A 94 -2.48 -6.14 17.84
CA LEU A 94 -3.12 -6.57 19.08
C LEU A 94 -3.33 -5.38 20.03
N LEU A 95 -4.52 -5.31 20.62
CA LEU A 95 -4.92 -4.40 21.69
C LEU A 95 -5.41 -5.26 22.86
N LYS A 96 -5.11 -4.85 24.09
CA LYS A 96 -5.71 -5.49 25.28
C LYS A 96 -7.19 -5.10 25.35
N LYS A 97 -8.06 -6.04 25.69
CA LYS A 97 -9.43 -5.71 26.09
C LYS A 97 -9.33 -4.89 27.38
N SER A 98 -9.56 -3.59 27.33
CA SER A 98 -9.87 -2.85 28.55
C SER A 98 -11.18 -3.43 29.08
N LEU A 99 -11.14 -4.05 30.25
CA LEU A 99 -12.33 -4.34 31.04
C LEU A 99 -13.02 -2.99 31.28
N LYS A 100 -14.04 -2.63 30.50
CA LYS A 100 -15.06 -1.73 31.02
C LYS A 100 -15.86 -2.56 32.01
N GLN A 101 -15.55 -2.42 33.29
CA GLN A 101 -16.53 -2.67 34.33
C GLN A 101 -17.55 -1.54 34.25
N GLU A 102 -18.69 -1.84 33.63
CA GLU A 102 -20.08 -1.47 33.94
C GLU A 102 -20.97 -1.76 32.72
#